data_AF-A0A849F490-F1
#
_entry.id   AF-A0A849F490-F1
#
_cell.length_a   1.000
_cell.length_b   1.000
_cell.length_c   1.000
_cell.angle_alpha   90.00
_cell.angle_beta   90.00
_cell.angle_gamma   90.00
#
_symmetry.space_group_name_H-M   'P 1'
#
loop_
_entity.id
_entity.type
_entity.pdbx_description
1 polymer ?
#
loop_
_entity_poly.entity_id
_entity_poly.type
_entity_poly.pdbx_seq_one_letter_code
_entity_poly.pdbx_strand_id
1 'polypeptide(L)'
;MKTSNQPFIGTIVHYLFFIGFLLVFTACNEGPKKDETTKAETAEIAKVDNVYWNVKAINPDGQSLDVKAFDSEGKSFDIKAIQNSDQDSFLDVKCIVDGQQLPVKMLESENQFVPVAAINNDGDKYYIQAITAAGEKLDVKGVARFGNIVLMKAITKKGDLYGVKAISPAGQLNDIKGIKIARGDREMVLKGIGIHAHVKAMHPAANEDDFKTPTKNKKKTEYKSDFERIIWNIKAVTADGKNLDVKAFDAEGNIFDVKATQDSEQHSFMNIKAFVEGTELPVKLMDSPDEHAPINAIGRNGAIYEIKAITEDDVKLDVKGIDRSGNIINVKAIDENGEFLAVKAFAPDGKLNQVKGIKIFDRKVEMNVQGQPVYAHLKAISQ
;
A
#
# COMPACT_ATOMS: atom_id res chain seq x y z
N MET A 1 -95.69 -31.09 35.12
CA MET A 1 -95.31 -31.03 33.69
C MET A 1 -93.87 -30.51 33.64
N LYS A 2 -92.95 -31.31 33.07
CA LYS A 2 -91.50 -31.08 32.85
C LYS A 2 -90.62 -31.14 34.12
N THR A 3 -89.73 -32.13 34.37
CA THR A 3 -88.48 -32.57 33.66
C THR A 3 -87.52 -31.39 33.38
N SER A 4 -86.20 -31.41 33.59
CA SER A 4 -85.20 -32.44 33.89
C SER A 4 -83.84 -31.74 34.19
N ASN A 5 -83.08 -32.31 35.14
CA ASN A 5 -81.62 -32.45 35.28
C ASN A 5 -80.63 -31.27 35.09
N GLN A 6 -79.80 -31.08 36.14
CA GLN A 6 -78.39 -30.63 36.15
C GLN A 6 -77.49 -31.50 35.21
N PRO A 7 -76.13 -31.36 35.18
CA PRO A 7 -75.17 -30.25 35.41
C PRO A 7 -74.26 -30.06 34.16
N PHE A 8 -73.34 -29.09 34.14
CA PHE A 8 -72.00 -29.12 33.46
C PHE A 8 -71.48 -27.68 33.25
N ILE A 9 -71.02 -27.03 34.32
CA ILE A 9 -70.16 -25.83 34.22
C ILE A 9 -68.77 -26.29 34.65
N GLY A 10 -67.99 -26.78 33.69
CA GLY A 10 -66.65 -27.33 33.95
C GLY A 10 -65.78 -27.55 32.72
N THR A 11 -66.34 -27.49 31.51
CA THR A 11 -65.61 -27.87 30.29
C THR A 11 -65.76 -26.87 29.13
N ILE A 12 -66.16 -25.62 29.42
CA ILE A 12 -66.29 -24.55 28.41
C ILE A 12 -65.28 -23.41 28.59
N VAL A 13 -64.60 -23.33 29.74
CA VAL A 13 -63.58 -22.29 30.00
C VAL A 13 -62.19 -22.67 29.45
N HIS A 14 -61.90 -23.96 29.23
CA HIS A 14 -60.61 -24.40 28.69
C HIS A 14 -60.51 -24.36 27.15
N TYR A 15 -61.62 -24.33 26.40
CA TYR A 15 -61.59 -24.19 24.95
C TYR A 15 -61.64 -22.73 24.46
N LEU A 16 -62.11 -21.79 25.29
CA LEU A 16 -62.04 -20.35 24.99
C LEU A 16 -60.64 -19.77 25.17
N PHE A 17 -59.77 -20.42 25.96
CA PHE A 17 -58.37 -19.98 26.14
C PHE A 17 -57.43 -20.48 25.02
N PHE A 18 -57.76 -21.58 24.34
CA PHE A 18 -56.94 -22.10 23.24
C PHE A 18 -57.32 -21.58 21.84
N ILE A 19 -58.52 -21.03 21.65
CA ILE A 19 -58.93 -20.41 20.38
C ILE A 19 -58.49 -18.94 20.29
N GLY A 20 -58.24 -18.28 21.43
CA GLY A 20 -57.63 -16.94 21.47
C GLY A 20 -56.12 -16.91 21.17
N PHE A 21 -55.45 -18.06 21.17
CA PHE A 21 -54.00 -18.16 20.92
C PHE A 21 -53.65 -18.61 19.49
N LEU A 22 -54.65 -18.91 18.65
CA LEU A 22 -54.43 -19.38 17.27
C LEU A 22 -54.90 -18.40 16.18
N LEU A 23 -55.38 -17.20 16.56
CA LEU A 23 -55.81 -16.14 15.64
C LEU A 23 -55.07 -14.81 15.87
N VAL A 24 -53.78 -14.86 16.20
CA VAL A 24 -52.88 -13.69 16.16
C VAL A 24 -51.79 -13.85 15.09
N PHE A 25 -51.77 -14.95 14.32
CA PHE A 25 -50.70 -15.21 13.34
C PHE A 25 -51.05 -15.01 11.86
N THR A 26 -52.19 -14.42 11.50
CA THR A 26 -52.51 -14.14 10.10
C THR A 26 -53.37 -12.88 9.92
N ALA A 27 -52.76 -11.72 9.69
CA ALA A 27 -53.13 -10.72 8.66
C ALA A 27 -52.48 -9.35 8.92
N CYS A 28 -52.08 -8.68 7.82
CA CYS A 28 -51.38 -7.38 7.69
C CYS A 28 -49.86 -7.48 7.97
N ASN A 29 -49.01 -7.88 7.02
CA ASN A 29 -48.74 -7.37 5.67
C ASN A 29 -48.22 -5.92 5.63
N GLU A 30 -47.03 -5.78 5.03
CA GLU A 30 -46.24 -4.56 4.77
C GLU A 30 -45.35 -4.03 5.90
N GLY A 31 -44.45 -4.88 6.39
CA GLY A 31 -43.13 -4.41 6.83
C GLY A 31 -42.22 -4.24 5.61
N PRO A 32 -41.26 -3.31 5.60
CA PRO A 32 -40.36 -3.15 4.46
C PRO A 32 -39.70 -4.51 4.20
N LYS A 33 -39.74 -4.94 2.94
CA LYS A 33 -38.93 -6.06 2.49
C LYS A 33 -37.54 -5.81 3.05
N LYS A 34 -37.06 -6.74 3.88
CA LYS A 34 -35.63 -6.92 4.03
C LYS A 34 -35.16 -7.19 2.60
N ASP A 35 -34.67 -6.14 1.94
CA ASP A 35 -33.77 -6.31 0.84
C ASP A 35 -32.78 -7.35 1.34
N GLU A 36 -32.66 -8.44 0.58
CA GLU A 36 -31.51 -9.32 0.69
C GLU A 36 -30.33 -8.38 0.78
N THR A 37 -29.72 -8.31 1.95
CA THR A 37 -28.51 -7.54 2.15
C THR A 37 -27.57 -8.19 1.18
N THR A 38 -27.36 -7.51 0.06
CA THR A 38 -26.45 -7.90 -1.00
C THR A 38 -25.19 -8.28 -0.24
N LYS A 39 -24.82 -9.56 -0.32
CA LYS A 39 -23.51 -10.01 0.16
C LYS A 39 -22.53 -8.95 -0.29
N ALA A 40 -21.77 -8.38 0.65
CA ALA A 40 -20.75 -7.38 0.35
C ALA A 40 -19.89 -7.91 -0.80
N GLU A 41 -20.21 -7.47 -2.00
CA GLU A 41 -19.38 -7.65 -3.16
C GLU A 41 -18.20 -6.76 -2.86
N THR A 42 -17.11 -7.40 -2.45
CA THR A 42 -15.80 -6.75 -2.31
C THR A 42 -15.60 -5.96 -3.60
N ALA A 43 -15.57 -4.63 -3.50
CA ALA A 43 -15.53 -3.71 -4.63
C ALA A 43 -14.70 -4.32 -5.76
N GLU A 44 -15.36 -4.62 -6.88
CA GLU A 44 -14.71 -5.23 -8.04
C GLU A 44 -13.55 -4.29 -8.42
N ILE A 45 -12.31 -4.77 -8.28
CA ILE A 45 -11.13 -3.99 -8.68
C ILE A 45 -11.38 -3.63 -10.14
N ALA A 46 -11.54 -2.34 -10.45
CA ALA A 46 -11.78 -1.89 -11.81
C ALA A 46 -10.70 -2.50 -12.72
N LYS A 47 -11.10 -3.44 -13.59
CA LYS A 47 -10.17 -4.12 -14.49
C LYS A 47 -9.78 -3.15 -15.58
N VAL A 48 -8.68 -2.45 -15.36
CA VAL A 48 -8.00 -1.65 -16.38
C VAL A 48 -7.05 -2.57 -17.13
N ASP A 49 -7.02 -2.44 -18.46
CA ASP A 49 -6.03 -3.16 -19.28
C ASP A 49 -4.61 -2.72 -18.88
N ASN A 50 -3.71 -3.70 -18.79
CA ASN A 50 -2.33 -3.42 -18.42
C ASN A 50 -1.63 -2.59 -19.50
N VAL A 51 -1.12 -1.42 -19.11
CA VAL A 51 -0.18 -0.64 -19.92
C VAL A 51 1.24 -1.02 -19.50
N TYR A 52 2.02 -1.53 -20.45
CA TYR A 52 3.40 -1.95 -20.21
C TYR A 52 4.38 -0.83 -20.55
N TRP A 53 5.12 -0.41 -19.54
CA TRP A 53 6.18 0.60 -19.66
C TRP A 53 7.52 -0.10 -19.89
N ASN A 54 8.31 0.41 -20.82
CA ASN A 54 9.62 -0.13 -21.14
C ASN A 54 10.63 0.22 -20.05
N VAL A 55 11.41 -0.76 -19.59
CA VAL A 55 12.49 -0.52 -18.64
C VAL A 55 13.81 -0.29 -19.40
N LYS A 56 14.44 0.85 -19.15
CA LYS A 56 15.68 1.27 -19.80
C LYS A 56 16.67 1.82 -18.77
N ALA A 57 17.96 1.68 -19.04
CA ALA A 57 18.98 2.46 -18.36
C ALA A 57 19.30 3.69 -19.20
N ILE A 58 19.36 4.88 -18.59
CA ILE A 58 19.63 6.14 -19.28
C ILE A 58 21.02 6.61 -18.86
N ASN A 59 21.92 6.73 -19.83
CA ASN A 59 23.24 7.27 -19.60
C ASN A 59 23.19 8.82 -19.49
N PRO A 60 24.28 9.49 -19.08
CA PRO A 60 24.30 10.94 -18.92
C PRO A 60 24.09 11.73 -20.22
N ASP A 61 24.33 11.14 -21.40
CA ASP A 61 24.11 11.79 -22.70
C ASP A 61 22.67 11.63 -23.22
N GLY A 62 21.82 10.90 -22.48
CA GLY A 62 20.40 10.69 -22.79
C GLY A 62 20.11 9.46 -23.65
N GLN A 63 21.12 8.72 -24.12
CA GLN A 63 20.91 7.44 -24.79
C GLN A 63 20.36 6.37 -23.83
N SER A 64 19.36 5.64 -24.32
CA SER A 64 18.74 4.54 -23.58
C SER A 64 19.39 3.20 -23.92
N LEU A 65 19.68 2.41 -22.89
CA LEU A 65 20.09 1.02 -22.99
C LEU A 65 18.94 0.10 -22.63
N ASP A 66 18.80 -1.01 -23.36
CA ASP A 66 17.83 -2.06 -23.03
C ASP A 66 18.17 -2.70 -21.69
N VAL A 67 17.17 -2.90 -20.84
CA VAL A 67 17.33 -3.65 -19.59
C VAL A 67 16.52 -4.93 -19.68
N LYS A 68 17.20 -6.07 -19.50
CA LYS A 68 16.63 -7.40 -19.60
C LYS A 68 17.03 -8.27 -18.42
N ALA A 69 16.25 -9.31 -18.15
CA ALA A 69 16.61 -10.37 -17.23
C ALA A 69 17.28 -11.50 -17.99
N PHE A 70 18.25 -12.18 -17.38
CA PHE A 70 18.97 -13.29 -17.99
C PHE A 70 18.98 -14.51 -17.07
N ASP A 71 18.66 -15.68 -17.62
CA ASP A 71 18.84 -16.95 -16.91
C ASP A 71 20.32 -17.41 -16.94
N SER A 72 20.58 -18.58 -16.35
CA SER A 72 21.91 -19.18 -16.32
C SER A 72 22.45 -19.62 -17.68
N GLU A 73 21.59 -19.81 -18.67
CA GLU A 73 21.96 -20.16 -20.05
C GLU A 73 22.21 -18.91 -20.90
N GLY A 74 21.87 -17.73 -20.37
CA GLY A 74 22.04 -16.45 -21.04
C GLY A 74 20.88 -16.05 -21.95
N LYS A 75 19.76 -16.79 -21.93
CA LYS A 75 18.51 -16.38 -22.60
C LYS A 75 17.97 -15.14 -21.91
N SER A 76 17.53 -14.18 -22.71
CA SER A 76 17.07 -12.87 -22.23
C SER A 76 15.55 -12.77 -22.19
N PHE A 77 15.03 -12.07 -21.19
CA PHE A 77 13.60 -11.86 -20.98
C PHE A 77 13.31 -10.38 -20.73
N ASP A 78 12.14 -9.94 -21.18
CA ASP A 78 11.71 -8.56 -21.04
C ASP A 78 11.35 -8.22 -19.60
N ILE A 79 11.72 -7.02 -19.18
CA ILE A 79 11.26 -6.42 -17.93
C ILE A 79 10.36 -5.25 -18.26
N LYS A 80 9.19 -5.21 -17.64
CA LYS A 80 8.22 -4.12 -17.80
C LYS A 80 7.82 -3.59 -16.43
N ALA A 81 7.60 -2.28 -16.36
CA ALA A 81 6.74 -1.73 -15.32
C ALA A 81 5.29 -1.82 -15.81
N ILE A 82 4.38 -2.23 -14.94
CA ILE A 82 2.99 -2.54 -15.29
C ILE A 82 2.09 -1.54 -14.59
N GLN A 83 1.44 -0.73 -15.40
CA GLN A 83 0.34 0.13 -15.00
C GLN A 83 -0.96 -0.64 -15.19
N ASN A 84 -1.58 -1.02 -14.09
CA ASN A 84 -2.84 -1.78 -14.02
C ASN A 84 -3.97 -0.91 -13.44
N SER A 85 -3.88 0.39 -13.67
CA SER A 85 -4.72 1.43 -13.08
C SER A 85 -4.68 2.70 -13.94
N ASP A 86 -5.58 3.62 -13.63
CA ASP A 86 -5.60 5.01 -14.13
C ASP A 86 -4.45 5.89 -13.59
N GLN A 87 -3.81 5.48 -12.48
CA GLN A 87 -2.61 6.13 -11.93
C GLN A 87 -1.30 5.46 -12.37
N ASP A 88 -0.22 6.24 -12.37
CA ASP A 88 1.15 5.83 -12.71
C ASP A 88 2.20 6.06 -11.59
N SER A 89 1.80 6.60 -10.44
CA SER A 89 2.69 6.93 -9.32
C SER A 89 3.35 5.73 -8.62
N PHE A 90 2.78 4.52 -8.71
CA PHE A 90 3.35 3.30 -8.10
C PHE A 90 3.07 2.04 -8.92
N LEU A 91 4.06 1.60 -9.69
CA LEU A 91 3.94 0.50 -10.64
C LEU A 91 4.73 -0.74 -10.21
N ASP A 92 4.17 -1.91 -10.51
CA ASP A 92 4.87 -3.19 -10.37
C ASP A 92 5.93 -3.35 -11.45
N VAL A 93 7.13 -3.81 -11.08
CA VAL A 93 8.17 -4.19 -12.05
C VAL A 93 8.28 -5.70 -12.10
N LYS A 94 8.04 -6.26 -13.29
CA LYS A 94 7.99 -7.71 -13.53
C LYS A 94 8.86 -8.10 -14.71
N CYS A 95 9.43 -9.30 -14.63
CA CYS A 95 10.05 -9.97 -15.76
C CYS A 95 9.01 -10.89 -16.43
N ILE A 96 8.94 -10.88 -17.75
CA ILE A 96 7.99 -11.68 -18.53
C ILE A 96 8.72 -12.92 -19.08
N VAL A 97 8.40 -14.09 -18.52
CA VAL A 97 9.00 -15.38 -18.89
C VAL A 97 7.88 -16.31 -19.34
N ASP A 98 7.86 -16.66 -20.63
CA ASP A 98 6.87 -17.57 -21.23
C ASP A 98 5.41 -17.21 -20.85
N GLY A 99 5.10 -15.91 -20.87
CA GLY A 99 3.78 -15.35 -20.51
C GLY A 99 3.54 -15.14 -19.01
N GLN A 100 4.42 -15.64 -18.13
CA GLN A 100 4.34 -15.45 -16.69
C GLN A 100 5.04 -14.16 -16.25
N GLN A 101 4.47 -13.50 -15.24
CA GLN A 101 5.02 -12.28 -14.64
C GLN A 101 5.78 -12.59 -13.34
N LEU A 102 7.10 -12.66 -13.43
CA LEU A 102 7.96 -12.93 -12.28
C LEU A 102 8.27 -11.64 -11.50
N PRO A 103 8.23 -11.65 -10.16
CA PRO A 103 8.59 -10.49 -9.36
C PRO A 103 10.08 -10.17 -9.48
N VAL A 104 10.41 -8.90 -9.69
CA VAL A 104 11.79 -8.40 -9.62
C VAL A 104 12.09 -7.90 -8.20
N LYS A 105 13.22 -8.33 -7.62
CA LYS A 105 13.62 -8.02 -6.25
C LYS A 105 15.10 -7.65 -6.17
N MET A 106 15.45 -6.83 -5.17
CA MET A 106 16.83 -6.68 -4.72
C MET A 106 17.13 -7.78 -3.72
N LEU A 107 18.23 -8.49 -3.91
CA LEU A 107 18.61 -9.63 -3.09
C LEU A 107 19.45 -9.17 -1.90
N GLU A 108 19.30 -9.84 -0.77
CA GLU A 108 20.17 -9.66 0.39
C GLU A 108 21.63 -9.96 -0.01
N SER A 109 22.55 -9.11 0.43
CA SER A 109 23.96 -9.20 0.10
C SER A 109 24.82 -8.60 1.20
N GLU A 110 26.03 -9.16 1.36
CA GLU A 110 27.09 -8.59 2.18
C GLU A 110 27.85 -7.46 1.48
N ASN A 111 27.55 -7.19 0.21
CA ASN A 111 28.14 -6.12 -0.57
C ASN A 111 27.25 -4.88 -0.57
N GLN A 112 27.89 -3.71 -0.69
CA GLN A 112 27.22 -2.42 -0.77
C GLN A 112 26.29 -2.35 -1.99
N PHE A 113 26.74 -2.88 -3.14
CA PHE A 113 25.89 -3.01 -4.32
C PHE A 113 25.11 -4.32 -4.26
N VAL A 114 23.80 -4.20 -4.11
CA VAL A 114 22.89 -5.34 -3.96
C VAL A 114 22.45 -5.88 -5.31
N PRO A 115 22.56 -7.19 -5.57
CA PRO A 115 22.10 -7.80 -6.82
C PRO A 115 20.60 -7.58 -7.04
N VAL A 116 20.19 -7.47 -8.30
CA VAL A 116 18.78 -7.41 -8.70
C VAL A 116 18.48 -8.61 -9.58
N ALA A 117 17.40 -9.33 -9.27
CA ALA A 117 16.96 -10.47 -10.06
C ALA A 117 15.43 -10.60 -10.08
N ALA A 118 14.90 -11.16 -11.17
CA ALA A 118 13.58 -11.78 -11.14
C ALA A 118 13.69 -13.18 -10.52
N ILE A 119 12.63 -13.62 -9.85
CA ILE A 119 12.60 -14.89 -9.11
C ILE A 119 11.39 -15.71 -9.57
N ASN A 120 11.60 -16.95 -10.03
CA ASN A 120 10.49 -17.84 -10.37
C ASN A 120 9.91 -18.56 -9.14
N ASN A 121 8.96 -19.47 -9.35
CA ASN A 121 8.30 -20.19 -8.27
C ASN A 121 9.19 -21.22 -7.57
N ASP A 122 10.25 -21.67 -8.23
CA ASP A 122 11.22 -22.66 -7.75
C ASP A 122 12.42 -22.01 -7.02
N GLY A 123 12.58 -20.70 -7.17
CA GLY A 123 13.68 -19.94 -6.58
C GLY A 123 14.86 -19.71 -7.52
N ASP A 124 14.71 -19.99 -8.81
CA ASP A 124 15.71 -19.63 -9.80
C ASP A 124 15.72 -18.12 -10.02
N LYS A 125 16.92 -17.60 -10.29
CA LYS A 125 17.20 -16.17 -10.40
C LYS A 125 17.51 -15.84 -11.85
N TYR A 126 16.83 -14.81 -12.34
CA TYR A 126 17.12 -14.20 -13.63
C TYR A 126 17.74 -12.83 -13.35
N TYR A 127 19.05 -12.68 -13.54
CA TYR A 127 19.74 -11.44 -13.15
C TYR A 127 19.45 -10.32 -14.12
N ILE A 128 19.26 -9.11 -13.58
CA ILE A 128 18.92 -7.93 -14.37
C ILE A 128 20.20 -7.25 -14.85
N GLN A 129 20.29 -7.00 -16.16
CA GLN A 129 21.43 -6.35 -16.79
C GLN A 129 20.97 -5.37 -17.87
N ALA A 130 21.72 -4.29 -18.06
CA ALA A 130 21.55 -3.38 -19.18
C ALA A 130 22.45 -3.79 -20.35
N ILE A 131 22.05 -3.51 -21.59
CA ILE A 131 22.74 -3.97 -22.80
C ILE A 131 23.17 -2.75 -23.61
N THR A 132 24.47 -2.61 -23.88
CA THR A 132 24.98 -1.53 -24.73
C THR A 132 24.71 -1.81 -26.20
N ALA A 133 24.84 -0.79 -27.07
CA ALA A 133 24.75 -0.97 -28.52
C ALA A 133 25.76 -2.00 -29.08
N ALA A 134 26.90 -2.20 -28.39
CA ALA A 134 27.90 -3.20 -28.74
C ALA A 134 27.58 -4.61 -28.20
N GLY A 135 26.46 -4.79 -27.50
CA GLY A 135 26.06 -6.07 -26.88
C GLY A 135 26.71 -6.36 -25.53
N GLU A 136 27.48 -5.41 -24.97
CA GLU A 136 28.05 -5.56 -23.63
C GLU A 136 26.95 -5.53 -22.57
N LYS A 137 27.03 -6.44 -21.59
CA LYS A 137 26.10 -6.49 -20.45
C LYS A 137 26.68 -5.72 -19.27
N LEU A 138 25.92 -4.74 -18.78
CA LEU A 138 26.22 -3.95 -17.59
C LEU A 138 25.37 -4.47 -16.42
N ASP A 139 25.98 -4.63 -15.26
CA ASP A 139 25.27 -5.04 -14.05
C ASP A 139 24.23 -3.98 -13.65
N VAL A 140 23.01 -4.40 -13.30
CA VAL A 140 22.01 -3.53 -12.68
C VAL A 140 21.86 -3.90 -11.21
N LYS A 141 22.14 -2.95 -10.32
CA LYS A 141 22.19 -3.20 -8.87
C LYS A 141 21.52 -2.08 -8.08
N GLY A 142 21.10 -2.39 -6.86
CA GLY A 142 20.82 -1.37 -5.87
C GLY A 142 22.14 -0.81 -5.35
N VAL A 143 22.35 0.50 -5.38
CA VAL A 143 23.67 1.11 -5.13
C VAL A 143 23.78 1.92 -3.85
N ALA A 144 22.66 2.49 -3.38
CA ALA A 144 22.62 3.34 -2.21
C ALA A 144 21.21 3.35 -1.61
N ARG A 145 21.12 3.35 -0.28
CA ARG A 145 19.86 3.43 0.46
C ARG A 145 19.66 4.84 1.01
N PHE A 146 18.45 5.38 0.83
CA PHE A 146 17.96 6.64 1.39
C PHE A 146 16.61 6.37 2.04
N GLY A 147 16.60 6.25 3.36
CA GLY A 147 15.40 5.91 4.13
C GLY A 147 14.81 4.56 3.70
N ASN A 148 13.63 4.61 3.09
CA ASN A 148 12.90 3.45 2.58
C ASN A 148 13.21 3.11 1.11
N ILE A 149 14.03 3.93 0.45
CA ILE A 149 14.35 3.78 -0.97
C ILE A 149 15.76 3.28 -1.15
N VAL A 150 15.96 2.40 -2.13
CA VAL A 150 17.27 1.97 -2.61
C VAL A 150 17.36 2.32 -4.08
N LEU A 151 18.31 3.19 -4.44
CA LEU A 151 18.52 3.59 -5.82
C LEU A 151 18.98 2.41 -6.65
N MET A 152 18.36 2.18 -7.80
CA MET A 152 18.78 1.16 -8.75
C MET A 152 19.47 1.80 -9.94
N LYS A 153 20.69 1.36 -10.24
CA LYS A 153 21.51 1.91 -11.32
C LYS A 153 22.14 0.78 -12.15
N ALA A 154 22.32 1.02 -13.44
CA ALA A 154 23.21 0.20 -14.27
C ALA A 154 24.65 0.68 -14.09
N ILE A 155 25.62 -0.24 -14.08
CA ILE A 155 27.00 0.05 -13.65
C ILE A 155 27.96 -0.30 -14.79
N THR A 156 28.74 0.69 -15.23
CA THR A 156 29.79 0.46 -16.23
C THR A 156 30.98 -0.27 -15.63
N LYS A 157 31.85 -0.85 -16.47
CA LYS A 157 33.14 -1.41 -16.01
C LYS A 157 34.03 -0.39 -15.28
N LYS A 158 33.87 0.90 -15.58
CA LYS A 158 34.59 2.01 -14.92
C LYS A 158 33.96 2.42 -13.59
N GLY A 159 32.74 1.94 -13.29
CA GLY A 159 31.98 2.26 -12.08
C GLY A 159 31.01 3.42 -12.25
N ASP A 160 30.80 3.92 -13.47
CA ASP A 160 29.79 4.96 -13.73
C ASP A 160 28.39 4.39 -13.53
N LEU A 161 27.48 5.22 -13.01
CA LEU A 161 26.14 4.81 -12.62
C LEU A 161 25.10 5.47 -13.52
N TYR A 162 24.30 4.65 -14.21
CA TYR A 162 23.23 5.10 -15.10
C TYR A 162 21.87 4.88 -14.45
N GLY A 163 20.98 5.87 -14.52
CA GLY A 163 19.63 5.79 -13.97
C GLY A 163 18.81 4.70 -14.66
N VAL A 164 18.07 3.88 -13.91
CA VAL A 164 17.14 2.91 -14.51
C VAL A 164 15.72 3.44 -14.39
N LYS A 165 15.06 3.60 -15.54
CA LYS A 165 13.74 4.24 -15.67
C LYS A 165 12.74 3.33 -16.37
N ALA A 166 11.49 3.42 -15.96
CA ALA A 166 10.34 2.94 -16.73
C ALA A 166 9.84 4.08 -17.62
N ILE A 167 9.56 3.78 -18.88
CA ILE A 167 9.12 4.74 -19.90
C ILE A 167 7.76 4.29 -20.43
N SER A 168 6.74 5.14 -20.26
CA SER A 168 5.39 4.85 -20.75
C SER A 168 5.33 4.90 -22.28
N PRO A 169 4.31 4.29 -22.91
CA PRO A 169 4.09 4.46 -24.35
C PRO A 169 3.95 5.94 -24.78
N ALA A 170 3.48 6.81 -23.87
CA ALA A 170 3.37 8.25 -24.10
C ALA A 170 4.65 9.02 -23.75
N GLY A 171 5.72 8.35 -23.30
CA GLY A 171 7.01 8.96 -22.96
C GLY A 171 7.12 9.50 -21.53
N GLN A 172 6.16 9.24 -20.65
CA GLN A 172 6.28 9.57 -19.23
C GLN A 172 7.38 8.71 -18.58
N LEU A 173 8.03 9.26 -17.54
CA LEU A 173 9.17 8.62 -16.89
C LEU A 173 8.91 8.37 -15.42
N ASN A 174 9.16 7.13 -15.02
CA ASN A 174 9.26 6.71 -13.64
C ASN A 174 10.66 6.21 -13.35
N ASP A 175 11.20 6.52 -12.19
CA ASP A 175 12.43 5.87 -11.76
C ASP A 175 12.12 4.49 -11.18
N ILE A 176 13.02 3.53 -11.43
CA ILE A 176 12.90 2.19 -10.85
C ILE A 176 13.83 2.07 -9.65
N LYS A 177 13.25 1.67 -8.51
CA LYS A 177 13.93 1.68 -7.21
C LYS A 177 13.56 0.46 -6.40
N GLY A 178 14.39 0.14 -5.42
CA GLY A 178 14.04 -0.76 -4.33
C GLY A 178 13.23 -0.03 -3.27
N ILE A 179 12.14 -0.63 -2.82
CA ILE A 179 11.27 -0.15 -1.75
C ILE A 179 11.44 -1.07 -0.54
N LYS A 180 11.66 -0.45 0.62
CA LYS A 180 11.71 -1.11 1.92
C LYS A 180 10.48 -0.75 2.74
N ILE A 181 9.84 -1.76 3.31
CA ILE A 181 8.78 -1.61 4.31
C ILE A 181 9.36 -1.88 5.69
N ALA A 182 10.26 -2.87 5.80
CA ALA A 182 11.01 -3.15 7.00
C ALA A 182 12.19 -2.19 7.20
N ARG A 183 12.51 -1.87 8.46
CA ARG A 183 13.67 -1.03 8.80
C ARG A 183 15.00 -1.75 8.55
N GLY A 184 15.05 -3.05 8.85
CA GLY A 184 16.26 -3.87 8.76
C GLY A 184 16.70 -4.17 7.33
N ASP A 185 17.85 -4.83 7.21
CA ASP A 185 18.44 -5.16 5.92
C ASP A 185 17.65 -6.20 5.13
N ARG A 186 17.18 -7.26 5.79
CA ARG A 186 16.28 -8.23 5.19
C ARG A 186 14.84 -7.72 5.27
N GLU A 187 14.17 -7.73 4.13
CA GLU A 187 12.74 -7.45 3.98
C GLU A 187 11.91 -8.69 4.26
N MET A 188 12.28 -9.81 3.62
CA MET A 188 11.63 -11.11 3.77
C MET A 188 12.50 -12.23 3.19
N VAL A 189 12.03 -13.46 3.30
CA VAL A 189 12.53 -14.60 2.51
C VAL A 189 11.46 -14.96 1.47
N LEU A 190 11.86 -15.03 0.21
CA LEU A 190 11.01 -15.46 -0.90
C LEU A 190 11.65 -16.68 -1.57
N LYS A 191 10.97 -17.83 -1.51
CA LYS A 191 11.48 -19.09 -2.11
C LYS A 191 12.91 -19.44 -1.67
N GLY A 192 13.19 -19.29 -0.37
CA GLY A 192 14.53 -19.54 0.20
C GLY A 192 15.56 -18.43 -0.04
N ILE A 193 15.20 -17.35 -0.75
CA ILE A 193 16.09 -16.24 -1.08
C ILE A 193 15.83 -15.06 -0.15
N GLY A 194 16.88 -14.56 0.49
CA GLY A 194 16.82 -13.31 1.26
C GLY A 194 16.58 -12.11 0.34
N ILE A 195 15.52 -11.35 0.61
CA ILE A 195 15.15 -10.16 -0.15
C ILE A 195 15.57 -8.93 0.64
N HIS A 196 16.30 -8.02 0.00
CA HIS A 196 16.68 -6.72 0.56
C HIS A 196 15.59 -5.66 0.38
N ALA A 197 14.99 -5.60 -0.82
CA ALA A 197 13.96 -4.62 -1.17
C ALA A 197 13.08 -5.10 -2.33
N HIS A 198 11.90 -4.52 -2.46
CA HIS A 198 10.97 -4.79 -3.56
C HIS A 198 11.19 -3.80 -4.70
N VAL A 199 11.34 -4.27 -5.95
CA VAL A 199 11.55 -3.35 -7.07
C VAL A 199 10.21 -2.82 -7.58
N LYS A 200 10.08 -1.49 -7.67
CA LYS A 200 8.89 -0.77 -8.12
C LYS A 200 9.32 0.42 -9.00
N ALA A 201 8.44 0.86 -9.89
CA ALA A 201 8.62 2.12 -10.62
C ALA A 201 7.72 3.19 -10.00
N MET A 202 8.27 4.38 -9.74
CA MET A 202 7.54 5.46 -9.09
C MET A 202 8.05 6.82 -9.56
N HIS A 203 7.26 7.86 -9.32
CA HIS A 203 7.71 9.22 -9.56
C HIS A 203 8.99 9.52 -8.76
N PRO A 204 9.93 10.26 -9.38
CA PRO A 204 11.17 10.66 -8.72
C PRO A 204 10.88 11.63 -7.57
N ALA A 205 11.74 11.62 -6.54
CA ALA A 205 11.82 12.78 -5.66
C ALA A 205 12.58 13.91 -6.37
N ALA A 206 12.37 15.15 -5.94
CA ALA A 206 13.14 16.27 -6.47
C ALA A 206 14.64 16.06 -6.25
N ASN A 207 15.45 16.37 -7.28
CA ASN A 207 16.92 16.34 -7.26
C ASN A 207 17.55 14.97 -6.93
N GLU A 208 16.83 13.87 -7.17
CA GLU A 208 17.35 12.53 -6.83
C GLU A 208 18.61 12.14 -7.62
N ASP A 209 18.81 12.70 -8.81
CA ASP A 209 20.03 12.49 -9.59
C ASP A 209 21.27 13.18 -9.00
N ASP A 210 21.08 14.15 -8.09
CA ASP A 210 22.18 14.84 -7.39
C ASP A 210 22.65 14.08 -6.14
N PHE A 211 21.97 13.01 -5.75
CA PHE A 211 22.28 12.27 -4.53
C PHE A 211 23.67 11.63 -4.62
N LYS A 212 24.45 11.81 -3.55
CA LYS A 212 25.79 11.23 -3.46
C LYS A 212 25.68 9.71 -3.40
N THR A 213 26.21 9.06 -4.43
CA THR A 213 26.25 7.60 -4.54
C THR A 213 27.68 7.08 -4.39
N PRO A 214 27.85 5.85 -3.88
CA PRO A 214 29.17 5.23 -3.78
C PRO A 214 29.77 4.97 -5.16
N THR A 215 31.06 5.28 -5.34
CA THR A 215 31.76 5.09 -6.62
C THR A 215 32.33 3.69 -6.81
N LYS A 216 32.37 2.87 -5.75
CA LYS A 216 32.95 1.52 -5.78
C LYS A 216 32.13 0.58 -4.91
N ASN A 217 32.00 -0.67 -5.37
CA ASN A 217 31.44 -1.73 -4.55
C ASN A 217 32.43 -2.12 -3.45
N LYS A 218 31.97 -2.16 -2.20
CA LYS A 218 32.74 -2.57 -1.02
C LYS A 218 31.89 -3.47 -0.15
N LYS A 219 32.49 -4.03 0.91
CA LYS A 219 31.73 -4.71 1.96
C LYS A 219 30.69 -3.74 2.54
N LYS A 220 29.47 -4.22 2.68
CA LYS A 220 28.34 -3.46 3.21
C LYS A 220 28.58 -3.13 4.67
N THR A 221 28.34 -1.88 5.02
CA THR A 221 28.22 -1.42 6.41
C THR A 221 26.75 -1.29 6.77
N GLU A 222 26.46 -1.30 8.07
CA GLU A 222 25.11 -1.01 8.56
C GLU A 222 24.63 0.34 8.03
N TYR A 223 23.39 0.37 7.55
CA TYR A 223 22.77 1.61 7.08
C TYR A 223 22.61 2.60 8.24
N LYS A 224 23.23 3.77 8.08
CA LYS A 224 23.07 4.91 8.99
C LYS A 224 22.80 6.15 8.14
N SER A 225 21.87 6.97 8.61
CA SER A 225 21.60 8.27 8.03
C SER A 225 21.86 9.33 9.08
N ASP A 226 22.58 10.37 8.67
CA ASP A 226 22.80 11.62 9.39
C ASP A 226 21.75 12.69 9.02
N PHE A 227 20.78 12.33 8.18
CA PHE A 227 19.72 13.23 7.77
C PHE A 227 18.87 13.66 8.97
N GLU A 228 18.74 14.97 9.17
CA GLU A 228 17.83 15.52 10.15
C GLU A 228 16.39 15.29 9.69
N ARG A 229 15.66 14.48 10.47
CA ARG A 229 14.28 14.11 10.14
C ARG A 229 13.39 15.34 9.97
N ILE A 230 12.62 15.34 8.90
CA ILE A 230 11.57 16.36 8.66
C ILE A 230 10.21 15.71 8.90
N ILE A 231 9.37 16.41 9.67
CA ILE A 231 8.01 15.97 10.02
C ILE A 231 7.00 16.68 9.13
N TRP A 232 6.18 15.89 8.43
CA TRP A 232 5.13 16.39 7.55
C TRP A 232 3.77 16.20 8.21
N ASN A 233 2.96 17.26 8.23
CA ASN A 233 1.62 17.21 8.80
C ASN A 233 0.67 16.42 7.89
N ILE A 234 -0.12 15.51 8.46
CA ILE A 234 -1.21 14.87 7.72
C ILE A 234 -2.49 15.66 7.96
N LYS A 235 -3.16 16.05 6.88
CA LYS A 235 -4.40 16.82 6.92
C LYS A 235 -5.44 16.25 5.97
N ALA A 236 -6.71 16.33 6.34
CA ALA A 236 -7.80 16.21 5.38
C ALA A 236 -8.14 17.60 4.84
N VAL A 237 -8.40 17.70 3.54
CA VAL A 237 -8.62 18.97 2.83
C VAL A 237 -10.06 19.02 2.37
N THR A 238 -10.79 20.03 2.85
CA THR A 238 -12.18 20.29 2.48
C THR A 238 -12.30 20.87 1.07
N ALA A 239 -13.51 20.88 0.51
CA ALA A 239 -13.77 21.43 -0.83
C ALA A 239 -13.44 22.93 -0.93
N ASP A 240 -13.64 23.68 0.16
CA ASP A 240 -13.27 25.11 0.28
C ASP A 240 -11.78 25.33 0.62
N GLY A 241 -10.99 24.26 0.74
CA GLY A 241 -9.54 24.32 0.91
C GLY A 241 -9.03 24.44 2.36
N LYS A 242 -9.91 24.30 3.36
CA LYS A 242 -9.51 24.23 4.76
C LYS A 242 -8.80 22.90 5.07
N ASN A 243 -7.88 22.95 6.04
CA ASN A 243 -7.07 21.80 6.45
C ASN A 243 -7.49 21.31 7.84
N LEU A 244 -8.12 20.14 7.90
CA LEU A 244 -8.51 19.45 9.12
C LEU A 244 -7.34 18.62 9.65
N ASP A 245 -7.14 18.65 10.98
CA ASP A 245 -6.11 17.84 11.63
C ASP A 245 -6.43 16.36 11.54
N VAL A 246 -5.45 15.53 11.19
CA VAL A 246 -5.58 14.06 11.27
C VAL A 246 -4.81 13.56 12.49
N LYS A 247 -5.50 12.86 13.39
CA LYS A 247 -4.96 12.39 14.67
C LYS A 247 -5.30 10.94 14.92
N ALA A 248 -4.56 10.32 15.82
CA ALA A 248 -4.85 8.99 16.33
C ALA A 248 -5.52 9.08 17.71
N PHE A 249 -6.47 8.19 17.97
CA PHE A 249 -7.23 8.13 19.21
C PHE A 249 -7.14 6.75 19.83
N ASP A 250 -6.86 6.65 21.13
CA ASP A 250 -7.02 5.39 21.87
C ASP A 250 -8.48 5.18 22.31
N ALA A 251 -8.72 4.08 23.03
CA ALA A 251 -10.04 3.70 23.51
C ALA A 251 -10.60 4.68 24.57
N GLU A 252 -9.71 5.33 25.32
CA GLU A 252 -10.03 6.34 26.33
C GLU A 252 -10.29 7.74 25.71
N GLY A 253 -9.96 7.91 24.42
CA GLY A 253 -10.16 9.14 23.67
C GLY A 253 -8.98 10.12 23.73
N ASN A 254 -7.82 9.70 24.26
CA ASN A 254 -6.61 10.51 24.21
C ASN A 254 -6.15 10.70 22.76
N ILE A 255 -5.56 11.86 22.48
CA ILE A 255 -5.26 12.32 21.12
C ILE A 255 -3.76 12.30 20.88
N PHE A 256 -3.34 11.74 19.75
CA PHE A 256 -1.94 11.61 19.36
C PHE A 256 -1.70 12.11 17.95
N ASP A 257 -0.49 12.63 17.72
CA ASP A 257 -0.10 13.15 16.42
C ASP A 257 0.08 12.04 15.39
N VAL A 258 -0.40 12.28 14.16
CA VAL A 258 -0.15 11.44 12.99
C VAL A 258 0.63 12.25 11.96
N LYS A 259 1.83 11.78 11.62
CA LYS A 259 2.74 12.51 10.72
C LYS A 259 3.34 11.58 9.68
N ALA A 260 3.69 12.14 8.52
CA ALA A 260 4.63 11.50 7.62
C ALA A 260 6.07 11.83 8.05
N THR A 261 6.96 10.82 8.02
CA THR A 261 8.37 10.97 8.41
C THR A 261 9.26 10.94 7.18
N GLN A 262 9.94 12.06 6.93
CA GLN A 262 11.03 12.13 5.97
C GLN A 262 12.33 11.87 6.70
N ASP A 263 12.90 10.70 6.49
CA ASP A 263 14.12 10.22 7.14
C ASP A 263 15.35 10.28 6.20
N SER A 264 15.21 10.92 5.05
CA SER A 264 16.28 11.09 4.06
C SER A 264 15.96 12.21 3.05
N GLU A 265 16.95 12.57 2.22
CA GLU A 265 16.78 13.45 1.06
C GLU A 265 15.71 12.91 0.09
N GLN A 266 15.61 11.59 -0.05
CA GLN A 266 14.54 10.92 -0.78
C GLN A 266 13.23 10.95 0.02
N HIS A 267 12.15 11.43 -0.61
CA HIS A 267 10.84 11.58 0.01
C HIS A 267 9.66 11.19 -0.89
N SER A 268 9.87 10.40 -1.95
CA SER A 268 8.76 9.92 -2.80
C SER A 268 8.01 8.72 -2.19
N PHE A 269 8.52 8.13 -1.10
CA PHE A 269 7.87 7.05 -0.36
C PHE A 269 8.13 7.12 1.15
N MET A 270 7.32 7.91 1.85
CA MET A 270 7.48 8.18 3.28
C MET A 270 6.58 7.30 4.15
N ASN A 271 7.06 7.00 5.35
CA ASN A 271 6.26 6.32 6.36
C ASN A 271 5.25 7.29 6.97
N ILE A 272 4.06 6.80 7.30
CA ILE A 272 3.11 7.52 8.18
C ILE A 272 3.09 6.81 9.53
N LYS A 273 3.20 7.60 10.59
CA LYS A 273 3.35 7.15 11.97
C LYS A 273 2.42 7.93 12.90
N ALA A 274 1.89 7.24 13.90
CA ALA A 274 1.29 7.87 15.07
C ALA A 274 2.35 7.96 16.19
N PHE A 275 2.38 9.07 16.91
CA PHE A 275 3.34 9.36 17.97
C PHE A 275 2.65 9.25 19.33
N VAL A 276 2.72 8.06 19.92
CA VAL A 276 2.02 7.70 21.16
C VAL A 276 3.04 7.54 22.26
N GLU A 277 3.02 8.44 23.26
CA GLU A 277 3.87 8.35 24.46
C GLU A 277 5.37 8.13 24.16
N GLY A 278 5.91 8.90 23.22
CA GLY A 278 7.32 8.78 22.79
C GLY A 278 7.60 7.57 21.90
N THR A 279 6.58 6.80 21.51
CA THR A 279 6.69 5.65 20.61
C THR A 279 6.06 5.94 19.25
N GLU A 280 6.77 5.60 18.18
CA GLU A 280 6.23 5.64 16.82
C GLU A 280 5.50 4.34 16.46
N LEU A 281 4.19 4.44 16.24
CA LEU A 281 3.36 3.31 15.83
C LEU A 281 3.15 3.32 14.31
N PRO A 282 3.24 2.15 13.64
CA PRO A 282 2.86 2.06 12.23
C PRO A 282 1.37 2.33 12.05
N VAL A 283 1.03 3.18 11.07
CA VAL A 283 -0.35 3.35 10.61
C VAL A 283 -0.58 2.49 9.37
N LYS A 284 -1.68 1.73 9.35
CA LYS A 284 -2.00 0.72 8.33
C LYS A 284 -3.48 0.76 7.95
N LEU A 285 -3.77 0.29 6.75
CA LEU A 285 -5.13 -0.09 6.37
C LEU A 285 -5.37 -1.50 6.88
N MET A 286 -6.47 -1.70 7.60
CA MET A 286 -6.83 -2.97 8.21
C MET A 286 -7.62 -3.83 7.24
N ASP A 287 -7.44 -5.15 7.29
CA ASP A 287 -8.38 -6.06 6.63
C ASP A 287 -9.70 -6.06 7.40
N SER A 288 -10.79 -5.72 6.72
CA SER A 288 -12.12 -5.56 7.31
C SER A 288 -13.20 -6.00 6.31
N PRO A 289 -14.35 -6.52 6.78
CA PRO A 289 -15.53 -6.70 5.92
C PRO A 289 -16.26 -5.38 5.60
N ASP A 290 -15.90 -4.27 6.25
CA ASP A 290 -16.52 -2.97 6.00
C ASP A 290 -16.35 -2.53 4.55
N GLU A 291 -17.31 -1.73 4.06
CA GLU A 291 -17.27 -1.17 2.69
C GLU A 291 -15.98 -0.39 2.43
N HIS A 292 -15.50 0.37 3.42
CA HIS A 292 -14.25 1.11 3.35
C HIS A 292 -13.28 0.64 4.43
N ALA A 293 -12.04 0.37 4.02
CA ALA A 293 -11.02 -0.21 4.89
C ALA A 293 -10.66 0.76 6.03
N PRO A 294 -10.76 0.35 7.30
CA PRO A 294 -10.33 1.14 8.44
C PRO A 294 -8.83 1.47 8.37
N ILE A 295 -8.46 2.67 8.82
CA ILE A 295 -7.07 3.08 8.96
C ILE A 295 -6.77 3.28 10.44
N ASN A 296 -5.80 2.51 10.94
CA ASN A 296 -5.47 2.47 12.36
C ASN A 296 -3.96 2.48 12.59
N ALA A 297 -3.53 3.08 13.70
CA ALA A 297 -2.21 2.81 14.25
C ALA A 297 -2.23 1.54 15.09
N ILE A 298 -1.14 0.77 15.06
CA ILE A 298 -1.04 -0.51 15.77
C ILE A 298 0.01 -0.41 16.86
N GLY A 299 -0.43 -0.50 18.11
CA GLY A 299 0.39 -0.56 19.32
C GLY A 299 1.31 -1.78 19.36
N ARG A 300 2.39 -1.71 20.14
CA ARG A 300 3.33 -2.85 20.30
C ARG A 300 2.69 -4.09 20.92
N ASN A 301 1.62 -3.91 21.69
CA ASN A 301 0.78 -4.95 22.29
C ASN A 301 -0.42 -5.34 21.40
N GLY A 302 -0.54 -4.80 20.18
CA GLY A 302 -1.68 -5.03 19.31
C GLY A 302 -2.89 -4.11 19.55
N ALA A 303 -2.80 -3.17 20.50
CA ALA A 303 -3.82 -2.13 20.69
C ALA A 303 -4.02 -1.31 19.41
N ILE A 304 -5.26 -0.89 19.17
CA ILE A 304 -5.65 -0.16 17.98
C ILE A 304 -5.90 1.29 18.37
N TYR A 305 -5.35 2.20 17.57
CA TYR A 305 -5.61 3.63 17.67
C TYR A 305 -6.30 4.09 16.39
N GLU A 306 -7.53 4.59 16.52
CA GLU A 306 -8.34 5.01 15.39
C GLU A 306 -7.78 6.28 14.77
N ILE A 307 -7.68 6.33 13.43
CA ILE A 307 -7.29 7.55 12.73
C ILE A 307 -8.53 8.32 12.30
N LYS A 308 -8.66 9.56 12.77
CA LYS A 308 -9.76 10.46 12.42
C LYS A 308 -9.24 11.81 11.96
N ALA A 309 -10.00 12.50 11.12
CA ALA A 309 -9.85 13.93 10.92
C ALA A 309 -10.72 14.68 11.94
N ILE A 310 -10.30 15.87 12.36
CA ILE A 310 -10.99 16.67 13.37
C ILE A 310 -11.38 18.02 12.76
N THR A 311 -12.67 18.37 12.87
CA THR A 311 -13.20 19.68 12.45
C THR A 311 -12.86 20.79 13.46
N GLU A 312 -13.17 22.04 13.10
CA GLU A 312 -13.02 23.18 14.03
C GLU A 312 -13.95 23.04 15.26
N ASP A 313 -15.05 22.29 15.15
CA ASP A 313 -16.03 22.03 16.21
C ASP A 313 -15.79 20.69 16.95
N ASP A 314 -14.56 20.14 16.87
CA ASP A 314 -14.15 18.86 17.47
C ASP A 314 -14.93 17.62 17.00
N VAL A 315 -15.63 17.72 15.85
CA VAL A 315 -16.28 16.57 15.22
C VAL A 315 -15.21 15.65 14.62
N LYS A 316 -15.33 14.35 14.89
CA LYS A 316 -14.40 13.32 14.41
C LYS A 316 -14.94 12.70 13.12
N LEU A 317 -14.21 12.88 12.03
CA LEU A 317 -14.51 12.31 10.73
C LEU A 317 -13.69 11.04 10.50
N ASP A 318 -14.33 10.02 9.94
CA ASP A 318 -13.68 8.74 9.63
C ASP A 318 -12.65 8.92 8.53
N VAL A 319 -11.44 8.38 8.72
CA VAL A 319 -10.41 8.30 7.67
C VAL A 319 -10.26 6.85 7.21
N LYS A 320 -10.57 6.59 5.94
CA LYS A 320 -10.70 5.23 5.39
C LYS A 320 -10.00 5.07 4.05
N GLY A 321 -9.69 3.82 3.70
CA GLY A 321 -9.36 3.42 2.33
C GLY A 321 -10.64 3.15 1.55
N ILE A 322 -10.90 3.93 0.50
CA ILE A 322 -12.19 3.94 -0.22
C ILE A 322 -12.18 2.96 -1.38
N ASP A 323 -11.29 3.16 -2.35
CA ASP A 323 -11.21 2.39 -3.58
C ASP A 323 -9.78 2.00 -3.91
N ARG A 324 -9.61 0.79 -4.46
CA ARG A 324 -8.32 0.26 -4.91
C ARG A 324 -8.22 0.38 -6.42
N SER A 325 -7.22 1.09 -6.89
CA SER A 325 -6.80 1.15 -8.29
C SER A 325 -5.40 0.55 -8.43
N GLY A 326 -5.32 -0.68 -8.94
CA GLY A 326 -4.07 -1.43 -9.04
C GLY A 326 -3.43 -1.71 -7.68
N ASN A 327 -2.23 -1.14 -7.45
CA ASN A 327 -1.51 -1.26 -6.18
C ASN A 327 -1.78 -0.12 -5.19
N ILE A 328 -2.58 0.87 -5.58
CA ILE A 328 -2.88 2.05 -4.78
C ILE A 328 -4.30 1.99 -4.29
N ILE A 329 -4.50 2.40 -3.03
CA ILE A 329 -5.80 2.59 -2.42
C ILE A 329 -5.92 4.07 -2.09
N ASN A 330 -6.99 4.69 -2.55
CA ASN A 330 -7.29 6.07 -2.21
C ASN A 330 -7.71 6.18 -0.75
N VAL A 331 -7.16 7.17 -0.07
CA VAL A 331 -7.45 7.46 1.33
C VAL A 331 -8.18 8.79 1.42
N LYS A 332 -9.33 8.76 2.09
CA LYS A 332 -10.21 9.90 2.24
C LYS A 332 -10.67 10.02 3.68
N ALA A 333 -10.92 11.26 4.12
CA ALA A 333 -11.80 11.47 5.25
C ALA A 333 -13.24 11.54 4.73
N ILE A 334 -14.21 11.12 5.53
CA ILE A 334 -15.63 11.07 5.18
C ILE A 334 -16.35 12.04 6.11
N ASP A 335 -16.98 13.06 5.54
CA ASP A 335 -17.75 14.02 6.34
C ASP A 335 -19.14 13.49 6.73
N GLU A 336 -19.90 14.29 7.48
CA GLU A 336 -21.24 13.91 7.97
C GLU A 336 -22.26 13.70 6.83
N ASN A 337 -22.02 14.28 5.65
CA ASN A 337 -22.85 14.12 4.46
C ASN A 337 -22.40 12.93 3.58
N GLY A 338 -21.32 12.25 3.95
CA GLY A 338 -20.71 11.19 3.17
C GLY A 338 -19.75 11.68 2.07
N GLU A 339 -19.39 12.97 2.05
CA GLU A 339 -18.46 13.52 1.07
C GLU A 339 -17.00 13.12 1.37
N PHE A 340 -16.24 12.86 0.31
CA PHE A 340 -14.86 12.42 0.41
C PHE A 340 -13.85 13.57 0.36
N LEU A 341 -13.22 13.82 1.50
CA LEU A 341 -12.16 14.83 1.64
C LEU A 341 -10.79 14.22 1.33
N ALA A 342 -9.95 14.93 0.57
CA ALA A 342 -8.62 14.43 0.23
C ALA A 342 -7.71 14.43 1.46
N VAL A 343 -6.97 13.34 1.69
CA VAL A 343 -5.95 13.29 2.75
C VAL A 343 -4.57 13.47 2.15
N LYS A 344 -3.82 14.46 2.63
CA LYS A 344 -2.51 14.85 2.10
C LYS A 344 -1.48 15.01 3.22
N ALA A 345 -0.21 14.84 2.85
CA ALA A 345 0.93 15.15 3.70
C ALA A 345 1.54 16.50 3.27
N PHE A 346 1.75 17.39 4.24
CA PHE A 346 2.23 18.75 4.05
C PHE A 346 3.61 18.90 4.68
N ALA A 347 4.60 19.25 3.86
CA ALA A 347 5.92 19.60 4.33
C ALA A 347 5.91 20.97 5.03
N PRO A 348 6.89 21.24 5.91
CA PRO A 348 7.10 22.57 6.47
C PRO A 348 7.32 23.66 5.40
N ASP A 349 7.91 23.30 4.25
CA ASP A 349 8.17 24.20 3.12
C ASP A 349 6.99 24.30 2.13
N GLY A 350 5.83 23.69 2.43
CA GLY A 350 4.62 23.74 1.63
C GLY A 350 4.50 22.67 0.54
N LYS A 351 5.51 21.81 0.33
CA LYS A 351 5.39 20.66 -0.58
C LYS A 351 4.30 19.69 -0.13
N LEU A 352 3.69 19.02 -1.10
CA LEU A 352 2.56 18.11 -0.88
C LEU A 352 2.83 16.72 -1.43
N ASN A 353 2.54 15.72 -0.58
CA ASN A 353 2.44 14.33 -1.00
C ASN A 353 1.02 13.81 -0.78
N GLN A 354 0.62 12.84 -1.59
CA GLN A 354 -0.66 12.14 -1.42
C GLN A 354 -0.53 11.09 -0.32
N VAL A 355 -1.55 10.97 0.53
CA VAL A 355 -1.65 9.83 1.46
C VAL A 355 -2.42 8.72 0.78
N LYS A 356 -1.80 7.55 0.65
CA LYS A 356 -2.37 6.39 -0.03
C LYS A 356 -2.13 5.11 0.75
N GLY A 357 -3.03 4.14 0.59
CA GLY A 357 -2.75 2.75 0.91
C GLY A 357 -1.94 2.11 -0.22
N ILE A 358 -0.92 1.33 0.12
CA ILE A 358 -0.01 0.70 -0.85
C ILE A 358 -0.02 -0.81 -0.65
N LYS A 359 -0.33 -1.54 -1.73
CA LYS A 359 -0.13 -2.98 -1.84
C LYS A 359 1.24 -3.26 -2.47
N ILE A 360 2.06 -4.02 -1.77
CA ILE A 360 3.32 -4.55 -2.31
C ILE A 360 3.07 -5.88 -3.01
N PHE A 361 2.15 -6.68 -2.47
CA PHE A 361 1.77 -7.99 -2.98
C PHE A 361 0.32 -8.00 -3.45
N ASP A 362 0.03 -8.87 -4.42
CA ASP A 362 -1.34 -9.12 -4.86
C ASP A 362 -1.97 -10.25 -4.03
N ARG A 363 -2.20 -9.96 -2.76
CA ARG A 363 -2.93 -10.82 -1.81
C ARG A 363 -3.83 -9.96 -0.95
N LYS A 364 -4.93 -10.53 -0.45
CA LYS A 364 -5.86 -9.82 0.44
C LYS A 364 -5.15 -9.28 1.69
N VAL A 365 -4.63 -10.17 2.53
CA VAL A 365 -3.86 -9.77 3.72
C VAL A 365 -2.40 -9.57 3.36
N GLU A 366 -1.92 -8.35 3.48
CA GLU A 366 -0.54 -7.96 3.18
C GLU A 366 0.44 -8.54 4.20
N MET A 367 0.09 -8.53 5.47
CA MET A 367 0.85 -9.12 6.57
C MET A 367 0.02 -9.10 7.86
N ASN A 368 0.50 -9.78 8.90
CA ASN A 368 0.01 -9.59 10.26
C ASN A 368 1.00 -8.72 11.05
N VAL A 369 0.50 -7.69 11.73
CA VAL A 369 1.29 -6.82 12.62
C VAL A 369 0.70 -6.89 14.01
N GLN A 370 1.45 -7.45 14.97
CA GLN A 370 0.99 -7.61 16.37
C GLN A 370 -0.40 -8.26 16.47
N GLY A 371 -0.62 -9.33 15.70
CA GLY A 371 -1.89 -10.06 15.67
C GLY A 371 -2.97 -9.44 14.77
N GLN A 372 -2.75 -8.24 14.23
CA GLN A 372 -3.73 -7.53 13.41
C GLN A 372 -3.52 -7.78 11.91
N PRO A 373 -4.55 -8.20 11.15
CA PRO A 373 -4.44 -8.39 9.72
C PRO A 373 -4.42 -7.04 8.99
N VAL A 374 -3.33 -6.79 8.26
CA VAL A 374 -3.13 -5.56 7.50
C VAL A 374 -3.51 -5.80 6.05
N TYR A 375 -4.43 -4.99 5.53
CA TYR A 375 -4.80 -4.99 4.11
C TYR A 375 -3.75 -4.27 3.26
N ALA A 376 -3.25 -3.12 3.70
CA ALA A 376 -2.27 -2.33 2.97
C ALA A 376 -1.41 -1.44 3.88
N HIS A 377 -0.29 -0.95 3.35
CA HIS A 377 0.55 0.00 4.06
C HIS A 377 0.11 1.44 3.80
N LEU A 378 -0.13 2.24 4.84
CA LEU A 378 -0.36 3.66 4.66
C LEU A 378 0.98 4.38 4.44
N LYS A 379 1.07 5.16 3.35
CA LYS A 379 2.28 5.87 2.91
C LYS A 379 1.93 7.25 2.39
N ALA A 380 2.88 8.18 2.53
CA ALA A 380 2.85 9.44 1.80
C ALA A 380 3.75 9.29 0.58
N ILE A 381 3.18 9.43 -0.63
CA ILE A 381 3.89 9.27 -1.90
C ILE A 381 3.83 10.55 -2.72
N SER A 382 4.87 10.79 -3.53
CA SER A 382 4.88 11.94 -4.45
C SER A 382 3.75 11.81 -5.47
N GLN A 383 3.22 12.96 -5.90
CA GLN A 383 2.26 13.01 -7.00
C GLN A 383 2.90 12.71 -8.34
#